data_AF-A0A317IJU7-F1
#
_entry.id   AF-A0A317IJU7-F1
#
_cell.length_a   1.000
_cell.length_b   1.000
_cell.length_c   1.000
_cell.angle_alpha   90.00
_cell.angle_beta   90.00
_cell.angle_gamma   90.00
#
_symmetry.space_group_name_H-M   'P 1'
#
loop_
_entity.id
_entity.type
_entity.pdbx_description
1 polymer ?
#
loop_
_entity_poly.entity_id
_entity_poly.type
_entity_poly.pdbx_seq_one_letter_code
_entity_poly.pdbx_strand_id
1 'polypeptide(L)'
;MEAKYYLEFPHEYGVELLKDLPIEADFLCYPGAIESGSLDGLIVRITPKGQDEWLGIFAYGYPEEEYSDCNGVYSCPDPNSLCVVSDGDAFIVDTGSPKQWTIVRCTPVLSVKSLVDQGLLLFIDFSSIWAWGKDGLQWYANVAHDGLAVEGVNEAFVYGRAFGPVPGKENVYFQIELKTGKVTGGNCV
;
A
#
# COMPACT_ATOMS: atom_id res chain seq x y z
N MET A 1 3.17 -7.30 -15.68
CA MET A 1 2.41 -8.15 -14.72
C MET A 1 0.99 -7.61 -14.61
N GLU A 2 -0.04 -8.42 -14.33
CA GLU A 2 -1.45 -7.93 -14.27
C GLU A 2 -1.79 -7.47 -12.84
N ALA A 3 -2.29 -6.24 -12.70
CA ALA A 3 -2.72 -5.69 -11.42
C ALA A 3 -3.94 -6.45 -10.87
N LYS A 4 -4.03 -6.57 -9.54
CA LYS A 4 -5.02 -7.42 -8.86
C LYS A 4 -5.91 -6.64 -7.88
N TYR A 5 -6.96 -7.30 -7.41
CA TYR A 5 -7.85 -6.78 -6.36
C TYR A 5 -7.58 -7.51 -5.04
N TYR A 6 -7.37 -6.75 -3.98
CA TYR A 6 -7.17 -7.21 -2.61
C TYR A 6 -8.20 -6.51 -1.70
N LEU A 7 -9.43 -6.98 -1.78
CA LEU A 7 -10.60 -6.31 -1.18
C LEU A 7 -11.06 -7.03 0.11
N GLU A 8 -10.13 -7.31 1.03
CA GLU A 8 -10.42 -8.06 2.26
C GLU A 8 -11.16 -7.23 3.33
N PHE A 9 -11.01 -5.91 3.34
CA PHE A 9 -11.74 -5.02 4.23
C PHE A 9 -13.14 -4.71 3.67
N PRO A 10 -14.15 -4.51 4.55
CA PRO A 10 -15.43 -3.95 4.13
C PRO A 10 -15.25 -2.59 3.46
N HIS A 11 -15.94 -2.37 2.35
CA HIS A 11 -15.81 -1.15 1.54
C HIS A 11 -17.18 -0.73 0.97
N GLU A 12 -17.38 0.58 0.80
CA GLU A 12 -18.62 1.19 0.30
C GLU A 12 -18.44 1.76 -1.12
N TYR A 13 -17.75 1.04 -1.98
CA TYR A 13 -17.50 1.45 -3.37
C TYR A 13 -17.33 0.24 -4.30
N GLY A 14 -17.52 0.43 -5.60
CA GLY A 14 -17.07 -0.50 -6.63
C GLY A 14 -15.71 -0.07 -7.19
N VAL A 15 -14.90 -1.03 -7.63
CA VAL A 15 -13.64 -0.76 -8.33
C VAL A 15 -13.48 -1.64 -9.56
N GLU A 16 -12.98 -1.07 -10.64
CA GLU A 16 -12.63 -1.77 -11.87
C GLU A 16 -11.29 -1.24 -12.41
N LEU A 17 -10.32 -2.13 -12.61
CA LEU A 17 -9.07 -1.87 -13.31
C LEU A 17 -9.32 -1.89 -14.81
N LEU A 18 -9.01 -0.79 -15.49
CA LEU A 18 -9.15 -0.65 -16.93
C LEU A 18 -7.80 -0.82 -17.62
N LYS A 19 -7.82 -1.44 -18.80
CA LYS A 19 -6.63 -1.58 -19.65
C LYS A 19 -6.30 -0.29 -20.39
N ASP A 20 -7.35 0.41 -20.81
CA ASP A 20 -7.27 1.62 -21.61
C ASP A 20 -8.24 2.66 -21.05
N LEU A 21 -7.86 3.93 -21.17
CA LEU A 21 -8.73 5.03 -20.80
C LEU A 21 -9.92 5.09 -21.78
N PRO A 22 -11.17 5.17 -21.30
CA PRO A 22 -12.31 5.38 -22.19
C PRO A 22 -12.19 6.70 -22.97
N ILE A 23 -12.66 6.71 -24.21
CA ILE A 23 -12.64 7.89 -25.08
C ILE A 23 -13.49 9.00 -24.43
N GLU A 24 -12.95 10.22 -24.37
CA GLU A 24 -13.62 11.42 -23.82
C GLU A 24 -14.03 11.34 -22.34
N ALA A 25 -13.37 10.50 -21.54
CA ALA A 25 -13.64 10.43 -20.11
C ALA A 25 -12.84 11.48 -19.31
N ASP A 26 -13.49 12.11 -18.33
CA ASP A 26 -12.81 12.91 -17.31
C ASP A 26 -12.10 11.98 -16.32
N PHE A 27 -10.88 12.34 -15.91
CA PHE A 27 -10.08 11.56 -14.97
C PHE A 27 -9.21 12.46 -14.09
N LEU A 28 -8.72 11.87 -13.00
CA LEU A 28 -7.77 12.49 -12.09
C LEU A 28 -6.45 11.73 -12.13
N CYS A 29 -5.36 12.46 -12.31
CA CYS A 29 -4.01 11.94 -12.26
C CYS A 29 -3.42 12.04 -10.85
N TYR A 30 -2.88 10.93 -10.34
CA TYR A 30 -2.15 10.84 -9.09
C TYR A 30 -0.65 10.54 -9.37
N PRO A 31 0.28 11.18 -8.62
CA PRO A 31 0.05 12.14 -7.55
C PRO A 31 -0.50 13.50 -8.04
N GLY A 32 -1.26 14.17 -7.18
CA GLY A 32 -1.72 15.55 -7.38
C GLY A 32 -3.24 15.71 -7.55
N ALA A 33 -3.96 14.64 -7.88
CA ALA A 33 -5.39 14.68 -8.25
C ALA A 33 -5.68 15.76 -9.30
N ILE A 34 -4.90 15.76 -10.38
CA ILE A 34 -4.95 16.77 -11.44
C ILE A 34 -5.92 16.31 -12.54
N GLU A 35 -6.82 17.19 -12.96
CA GLU A 35 -7.88 16.94 -13.98
C GLU A 35 -7.37 16.89 -15.42
N SER A 36 -6.05 16.90 -15.62
CA SER A 36 -5.40 16.81 -16.93
C SER A 36 -3.99 16.26 -16.79
N GLY A 37 -3.63 15.33 -17.66
CA GLY A 37 -2.32 14.70 -17.66
C GLY A 37 -2.19 13.64 -18.75
N SER A 38 -0.95 13.17 -18.93
CA SER A 38 -0.61 12.00 -19.74
C SER A 38 0.36 11.17 -18.89
N LEU A 39 -0.18 10.54 -17.85
CA LEU A 39 0.60 9.65 -16.99
C LEU A 39 0.34 8.22 -17.42
N ASP A 40 1.42 7.48 -17.62
CA ASP A 40 1.36 6.02 -17.66
C ASP A 40 1.18 5.53 -16.23
N GLY A 41 0.17 4.71 -16.01
CA GLY A 41 -0.21 4.26 -14.68
C GLY A 41 -1.37 3.29 -14.67
N LEU A 42 -1.75 2.84 -13.48
CA LEU A 42 -2.96 2.05 -13.30
C LEU A 42 -4.19 2.93 -13.48
N ILE A 43 -5.07 2.53 -14.39
CA ILE A 43 -6.35 3.18 -14.63
C ILE A 43 -7.39 2.45 -13.79
N VAL A 44 -7.99 3.16 -12.85
CA VAL A 44 -9.00 2.63 -11.94
C VAL A 44 -10.29 3.41 -12.15
N ARG A 45 -11.40 2.71 -12.38
CA ARG A 45 -12.75 3.25 -12.22
C ARG A 45 -13.21 2.99 -10.80
N ILE A 46 -13.68 4.03 -10.14
CA ILE A 46 -14.18 3.98 -8.77
C ILE A 46 -15.64 4.40 -8.80
N THR A 47 -16.51 3.59 -8.20
CA THR A 47 -17.94 3.86 -8.08
C THR A 47 -18.33 3.94 -6.61
N PRO A 48 -18.23 5.11 -5.96
CA PRO A 48 -18.58 5.25 -4.55
C PRO A 48 -20.08 5.00 -4.34
N LYS A 49 -20.45 4.40 -3.21
CA LYS A 49 -21.85 4.10 -2.91
C LYS A 49 -22.68 5.38 -2.81
N GLY A 50 -23.64 5.52 -3.72
CA GLY A 50 -24.55 6.66 -3.75
C GLY A 50 -23.96 7.95 -4.34
N GLN A 51 -22.82 7.87 -5.03
CA GLN A 51 -22.22 8.99 -5.78
C GLN A 51 -21.92 8.57 -7.22
N ASP A 52 -21.61 9.55 -8.06
CA ASP A 52 -21.18 9.30 -9.43
C ASP A 52 -19.81 8.62 -9.46
N GLU A 53 -19.61 7.76 -10.45
CA GLU A 53 -18.31 7.14 -10.69
C GLU A 53 -17.29 8.13 -11.23
N TRP A 54 -16.01 7.86 -10.99
CA TRP A 54 -14.91 8.66 -11.49
C TRP A 54 -13.69 7.78 -11.82
N LEU A 55 -12.78 8.32 -12.63
CA LEU A 55 -11.57 7.63 -13.06
C LEU A 55 -10.33 8.24 -12.40
N GLY A 56 -9.48 7.36 -11.87
CA GLY A 56 -8.15 7.70 -11.37
C GLY A 56 -7.08 7.04 -12.22
N ILE A 57 -6.06 7.81 -12.59
CA ILE A 57 -4.81 7.30 -13.19
C ILE A 57 -3.71 7.46 -12.16
N PHE A 58 -3.13 6.34 -11.72
CA PHE A 58 -2.11 6.30 -10.68
C PHE A 58 -0.75 6.02 -11.31
N ALA A 59 0.08 7.05 -11.42
CA ALA A 59 1.38 6.96 -12.09
C ALA A 59 2.24 5.81 -11.55
N TYR A 60 2.96 5.15 -12.45
CA TYR A 60 3.96 4.16 -12.08
C TYR A 60 5.14 4.83 -11.36
N GLY A 61 5.47 4.36 -10.16
CA GLY A 61 6.57 4.91 -9.36
C GLY A 61 7.95 4.45 -9.85
N TYR A 62 8.09 3.17 -10.20
CA TYR A 62 9.37 2.52 -10.49
C TYR A 62 9.29 1.59 -11.71
N PRO A 63 10.13 1.75 -12.74
CA PRO A 63 10.01 1.00 -13.99
C PRO A 63 10.47 -0.47 -13.89
N GLU A 64 11.09 -0.89 -12.79
CA GLU A 64 11.61 -2.25 -12.63
C GLU A 64 10.50 -3.26 -12.32
N GLU A 65 10.47 -4.37 -13.07
CA GLU A 65 9.42 -5.41 -12.95
C GLU A 65 9.27 -5.98 -11.53
N GLU A 66 10.34 -5.99 -10.73
CA GLU A 66 10.34 -6.50 -9.36
C GLU A 66 9.44 -5.71 -8.39
N TYR A 67 9.10 -4.46 -8.71
CA TYR A 67 8.20 -3.64 -7.90
C TYR A 67 6.73 -3.75 -8.32
N SER A 68 6.45 -4.49 -9.39
CA SER A 68 5.10 -4.65 -9.94
C SER A 68 4.29 -5.78 -9.29
N ASP A 69 4.92 -6.61 -8.44
CA ASP A 69 4.27 -7.74 -7.74
C ASP A 69 3.09 -7.29 -6.86
N CYS A 70 3.19 -6.07 -6.31
CA CYS A 70 2.17 -5.48 -5.47
C CYS A 70 1.16 -4.62 -6.22
N ASN A 71 1.25 -4.53 -7.56
CA ASN A 71 0.32 -3.68 -8.32
C ASN A 71 -1.12 -4.14 -8.13
N GLY A 72 -1.97 -3.18 -7.78
CA GLY A 72 -3.36 -3.50 -7.52
C GLY A 72 -4.11 -2.46 -6.72
N VAL A 73 -5.37 -2.79 -6.49
CA VAL A 73 -6.28 -2.01 -5.65
C VAL A 73 -6.55 -2.80 -4.38
N TYR A 74 -6.32 -2.16 -3.24
CA TYR A 74 -6.52 -2.72 -1.92
C TYR A 74 -7.64 -1.95 -1.21
N SER A 75 -8.53 -2.67 -0.54
CA SER A 75 -9.48 -2.04 0.39
C SER A 75 -8.76 -1.56 1.65
N CYS A 76 -9.15 -0.42 2.21
CA CYS A 76 -8.56 0.11 3.44
C CYS A 76 -9.41 -0.22 4.68
N PRO A 77 -8.84 -0.09 5.89
CA PRO A 77 -9.60 -0.16 7.14
C PRO A 77 -10.72 0.89 7.26
N ASP A 78 -10.56 2.04 6.61
CA ASP A 78 -11.67 2.98 6.38
C ASP A 78 -12.46 2.57 5.13
N PRO A 79 -13.77 2.24 5.24
CA PRO A 79 -14.55 1.70 4.13
C PRO A 79 -14.80 2.67 2.97
N ASN A 80 -14.52 3.96 3.16
CA ASN A 80 -14.63 4.99 2.13
C ASN A 80 -13.31 5.29 1.44
N SER A 81 -12.21 4.70 1.92
CA SER A 81 -10.88 4.86 1.37
C SER A 81 -10.47 3.62 0.58
N LEU A 82 -9.80 3.82 -0.55
CA LEU A 82 -9.10 2.75 -1.28
C LEU A 82 -7.61 3.02 -1.28
N CYS A 83 -6.83 1.97 -1.47
CA CYS A 83 -5.41 2.06 -1.75
C CYS A 83 -5.13 1.58 -3.17
N VAL A 84 -4.34 2.31 -3.94
CA VAL A 84 -3.76 1.83 -5.20
C VAL A 84 -2.26 1.73 -5.01
N VAL A 85 -1.70 0.56 -5.29
CA VAL A 85 -0.26 0.38 -5.42
C VAL A 85 0.07 0.30 -6.90
N SER A 86 0.95 1.19 -7.37
CA SER A 86 1.34 1.33 -8.77
C SER A 86 2.86 1.43 -8.87
N ASP A 87 3.49 0.30 -9.21
CA ASP A 87 4.93 0.12 -9.36
C ASP A 87 5.70 0.72 -8.17
N GLY A 88 5.47 0.18 -6.97
CA GLY A 88 6.17 0.57 -5.76
C GLY A 88 5.65 1.83 -5.04
N ASP A 89 4.81 2.67 -5.66
CA ASP A 89 4.13 3.76 -4.95
C ASP A 89 2.76 3.33 -4.45
N ALA A 90 2.37 3.77 -3.24
CA ALA A 90 1.06 3.51 -2.66
C ALA A 90 0.28 4.80 -2.40
N PHE A 91 -0.91 4.89 -2.98
CA PHE A 91 -1.82 6.02 -2.87
C PHE A 91 -3.05 5.62 -2.06
N ILE A 92 -3.38 6.37 -1.02
CA ILE A 92 -4.65 6.24 -0.30
C ILE A 92 -5.56 7.38 -0.76
N VAL A 93 -6.77 7.07 -1.21
CA VAL A 93 -7.72 8.05 -1.77
C VAL A 93 -9.09 7.87 -1.12
N ASP A 94 -9.69 8.98 -0.67
CA ASP A 94 -11.10 9.00 -0.31
C ASP A 94 -11.96 8.88 -1.59
N THR A 95 -12.78 7.84 -1.66
CA THR A 95 -13.58 7.54 -2.85
C THR A 95 -14.67 8.57 -3.12
N GLY A 96 -15.24 9.18 -2.08
CA GLY A 96 -16.27 10.23 -2.21
C GLY A 96 -15.71 11.64 -2.33
N SER A 97 -14.40 11.82 -2.12
CA SER A 97 -13.71 13.10 -2.23
C SER A 97 -12.33 12.88 -2.84
N PRO A 98 -12.22 12.61 -4.16
CA PRO A 98 -10.99 12.13 -4.78
C PRO A 98 -9.79 13.11 -4.71
N LYS A 99 -10.04 14.39 -4.43
CA LYS A 99 -8.97 15.36 -4.15
C LYS A 99 -8.37 15.23 -2.73
N GLN A 100 -8.99 14.44 -1.86
CA GLN A 100 -8.46 14.04 -0.56
C GLN A 100 -7.73 12.70 -0.72
N TRP A 101 -6.40 12.80 -0.79
CA TRP A 101 -5.54 11.64 -0.97
C TRP A 101 -4.22 11.85 -0.25
N THR A 102 -3.46 10.78 -0.09
CA THR A 102 -2.11 10.79 0.47
C THR A 102 -1.27 9.69 -0.14
N ILE A 103 0.02 9.96 -0.32
CA ILE A 103 1.01 8.93 -0.65
C ILE A 103 1.54 8.32 0.64
N VAL A 104 1.61 6.98 0.70
CA VAL A 104 2.28 6.29 1.81
C VAL A 104 3.78 6.40 1.58
N ARG A 105 4.53 6.81 2.61
CA ARG A 105 5.99 7.04 2.50
C ARG A 105 6.83 5.77 2.42
N CYS A 106 6.20 4.61 2.25
CA CYS A 106 6.84 3.32 2.01
C CYS A 106 7.18 3.25 0.53
N THR A 107 8.46 3.33 0.15
CA THR A 107 8.85 3.40 -1.25
C THR A 107 10.21 2.73 -1.51
N PRO A 108 10.31 1.74 -2.42
CA PRO A 108 9.19 1.07 -3.08
C PRO A 108 8.43 0.16 -2.11
N VAL A 109 7.11 0.04 -2.29
CA VAL A 109 6.27 -0.97 -1.63
C VAL A 109 6.56 -2.33 -2.25
N LEU A 110 7.12 -3.23 -1.45
CA LEU A 110 7.48 -4.60 -1.85
C LEU A 110 6.45 -5.63 -1.40
N SER A 111 5.69 -5.33 -0.35
CA SER A 111 4.62 -6.20 0.12
C SER A 111 3.54 -5.38 0.82
N VAL A 112 2.29 -5.79 0.60
CA VAL A 112 1.12 -5.27 1.31
C VAL A 112 0.46 -6.43 2.07
N LYS A 113 0.04 -6.20 3.32
CA LYS A 113 -0.71 -7.19 4.12
C LYS A 113 -1.96 -6.59 4.74
N SER A 114 -3.11 -7.14 4.37
CA SER A 114 -4.40 -6.84 5.00
C SER A 114 -4.56 -7.61 6.31
N LEU A 115 -4.55 -6.91 7.44
CA LEU A 115 -4.81 -7.47 8.78
C LEU A 115 -6.20 -7.04 9.25
N VAL A 116 -7.22 -7.70 8.70
CA VAL A 116 -8.64 -7.30 8.86
C VAL A 116 -9.05 -7.25 10.32
N ASP A 117 -8.71 -8.27 11.10
CA ASP A 117 -9.05 -8.36 12.54
C ASP A 117 -8.38 -7.27 13.38
N GLN A 118 -7.22 -6.78 12.95
CA GLN A 118 -6.49 -5.70 13.62
C GLN A 118 -6.83 -4.31 13.08
N GLY A 119 -7.60 -4.22 11.98
CA GLY A 119 -7.90 -2.94 11.35
C GLY A 119 -6.68 -2.26 10.74
N LEU A 120 -5.69 -3.03 10.25
CA LEU A 120 -4.43 -2.52 9.74
C LEU A 120 -4.13 -3.00 8.31
N LEU A 121 -3.71 -2.10 7.45
CA LEU A 121 -3.07 -2.39 6.17
C LEU A 121 -1.58 -2.09 6.30
N LEU A 122 -0.74 -3.12 6.21
CA LEU A 122 0.71 -2.97 6.34
C LEU A 122 1.35 -2.80 4.97
N PHE A 123 2.27 -1.83 4.86
CA PHE A 123 3.16 -1.64 3.71
C PHE A 123 4.60 -1.93 4.13
N ILE A 124 5.30 -2.73 3.35
CA ILE A 124 6.64 -3.22 3.67
C ILE A 124 7.59 -2.84 2.53
N ASP A 125 8.71 -2.21 2.88
CA ASP A 125 9.84 -1.97 1.97
C ASP A 125 11.05 -2.81 2.40
N PHE A 126 12.24 -2.54 1.85
CA PHE A 126 13.48 -3.27 2.15
C PHE A 126 13.90 -3.23 3.63
N SER A 127 13.42 -2.24 4.39
CA SER A 127 13.97 -1.84 5.68
C SER A 127 12.90 -1.65 6.76
N SER A 128 11.68 -1.34 6.35
CA SER A 128 10.67 -0.77 7.23
C SER A 128 9.27 -1.29 6.97
N ILE A 129 8.42 -1.15 8.00
CA ILE A 129 7.01 -1.48 7.95
C ILE A 129 6.19 -0.26 8.37
N TRP A 130 5.18 0.07 7.57
CA TRP A 130 4.24 1.15 7.79
C TRP A 130 2.85 0.57 8.01
N ALA A 131 2.20 0.91 9.13
CA ALA A 131 0.85 0.42 9.43
C ALA A 131 -0.19 1.51 9.27
N TRP A 132 -1.10 1.29 8.32
CA TRP A 132 -2.21 2.18 8.03
C TRP A 132 -3.48 1.66 8.69
N GLY A 133 -4.15 2.51 9.45
CA GLY A 133 -5.43 2.23 10.10
C GLY A 133 -6.55 3.06 9.51
N LYS A 134 -7.71 3.02 10.16
CA LYS A 134 -8.90 3.79 9.75
C LYS A 134 -8.63 5.29 9.68
N ASP A 135 -7.90 5.82 10.64
CA ASP A 135 -7.62 7.27 10.76
C ASP A 135 -6.28 7.67 10.12
N GLY A 136 -5.71 6.81 9.26
CA GLY A 136 -4.42 7.03 8.61
C GLY A 136 -3.27 6.25 9.25
N LEU A 137 -2.03 6.75 9.08
CA LEU A 137 -0.82 6.12 9.61
C LEU A 137 -0.88 5.96 11.14
N GLN A 138 -0.85 4.73 11.62
CA GLN A 138 -0.86 4.40 13.06
C GLN A 138 0.55 4.34 13.63
N TRP A 139 1.47 3.70 12.90
CA TRP A 139 2.87 3.63 13.29
C TRP A 139 3.76 3.32 12.09
N TYR A 140 5.04 3.62 12.28
CA TYR A 140 6.14 3.30 11.39
C TYR A 140 7.24 2.64 12.21
N ALA A 141 7.84 1.59 11.66
CA ALA A 141 8.96 0.90 12.27
C ALA A 141 10.07 0.70 11.26
N ASN A 142 11.24 1.28 11.53
CA ASN A 142 12.48 0.91 10.85
C ASN A 142 13.08 -0.31 11.56
N VAL A 143 13.26 -1.41 10.82
CA VAL A 143 13.55 -2.73 11.39
C VAL A 143 14.91 -3.23 10.94
N ALA A 144 15.30 -2.88 9.71
CA ALA A 144 16.45 -3.46 9.04
C ALA A 144 17.20 -2.48 8.14
N HIS A 145 18.52 -2.64 8.02
CA HIS A 145 19.26 -1.93 6.99
C HIS A 145 18.93 -2.44 5.59
N ASP A 146 18.66 -3.74 5.47
CA ASP A 146 18.28 -4.43 4.23
C ASP A 146 17.75 -5.85 4.53
N GLY A 147 17.13 -6.48 3.53
CA GLY A 147 16.71 -7.88 3.56
C GLY A 147 15.52 -8.14 4.46
N LEU A 148 14.69 -7.13 4.73
CA LEU A 148 13.49 -7.28 5.53
C LEU A 148 12.55 -8.31 4.88
N ALA A 149 12.25 -9.37 5.62
CA ALA A 149 11.30 -10.40 5.22
C ALA A 149 10.32 -10.67 6.36
N VAL A 150 9.04 -10.39 6.13
CA VAL A 150 7.96 -10.75 7.06
C VAL A 150 7.65 -12.24 6.88
N GLU A 151 7.82 -13.02 7.95
CA GLU A 151 7.60 -14.47 7.94
C GLU A 151 6.23 -14.86 8.48
N GLY A 152 5.62 -14.00 9.32
CA GLY A 152 4.27 -14.24 9.80
C GLY A 152 3.69 -13.10 10.62
N VAL A 153 2.40 -13.25 10.91
CA VAL A 153 1.61 -12.35 11.74
C VAL A 153 0.74 -13.20 12.66
N ASN A 154 0.64 -12.80 13.91
CA ASN A 154 -0.34 -13.31 14.86
C ASN A 154 -1.16 -12.15 15.45
N GLU A 155 -2.00 -12.43 16.44
CA GLU A 155 -2.91 -11.43 17.03
C GLU A 155 -2.21 -10.17 17.58
N ALA A 156 -0.96 -10.27 18.02
CA ALA A 156 -0.26 -9.18 18.69
C ALA A 156 1.00 -8.71 17.94
N PHE A 157 1.58 -9.54 17.07
CA PHE A 157 2.88 -9.28 16.48
C PHE A 157 2.94 -9.59 14.99
N VAL A 158 3.65 -8.74 14.25
CA VAL A 158 4.32 -9.14 13.00
C VAL A 158 5.74 -9.56 13.34
N TYR A 159 6.22 -10.64 12.73
CA TYR A 159 7.57 -11.16 12.97
C TYR A 159 8.22 -11.64 11.68
N GLY A 160 9.54 -11.68 11.71
CA GLY A 160 10.32 -12.13 10.57
C GLY A 160 11.80 -11.97 10.79
N ARG A 161 12.53 -11.81 9.69
CA ARG A 161 13.98 -11.71 9.67
C ARG A 161 14.48 -10.57 8.78
N ALA A 162 15.72 -10.20 9.01
CA ALA A 162 16.47 -9.23 8.24
C ALA A 162 17.94 -9.64 8.13
N PHE A 163 18.69 -9.04 7.21
CA PHE A 163 20.11 -9.37 7.07
C PHE A 163 20.91 -8.88 8.28
N GLY A 164 21.68 -9.78 8.90
CA GLY A 164 22.54 -9.45 10.02
C GLY A 164 23.86 -8.80 9.57
N PRO A 165 24.42 -7.85 10.34
CA PRO A 165 25.65 -7.14 9.96
C PRO A 165 26.92 -7.96 10.16
N VAL A 166 26.83 -9.14 10.78
CA VAL A 166 28.00 -9.95 11.15
C VAL A 166 28.15 -11.12 10.16
N PRO A 167 29.30 -11.25 9.48
CA PRO A 167 29.58 -12.41 8.63
C PRO A 167 29.41 -13.73 9.40
N GLY A 168 28.64 -14.67 8.84
CA GLY A 168 28.28 -15.94 9.49
C GLY A 168 27.07 -15.86 10.44
N LYS A 169 26.47 -14.68 10.62
CA LYS A 169 25.15 -14.49 11.26
C LYS A 169 24.26 -13.68 10.31
N GLU A 170 23.96 -14.30 9.18
CA GLU A 170 23.31 -13.65 8.05
C GLU A 170 21.87 -13.22 8.34
N ASN A 171 21.23 -13.75 9.38
CA ASN A 171 19.86 -13.38 9.75
C ASN A 171 19.80 -12.89 11.21
N VAL A 172 19.15 -11.75 11.40
CA VAL A 172 18.61 -11.30 12.69
C VAL A 172 17.09 -11.39 12.65
N TYR A 173 16.48 -11.76 13.76
CA TYR A 173 15.02 -11.86 13.86
C TYR A 173 14.45 -10.63 14.52
N PHE A 174 13.23 -10.27 14.13
CA PHE A 174 12.50 -9.15 14.72
C PHE A 174 11.05 -9.56 15.03
N GLN A 175 10.46 -8.83 15.96
CA GLN A 175 9.04 -8.77 16.19
C GLN A 175 8.62 -7.30 16.37
N ILE A 176 7.43 -6.96 15.91
CA ILE A 176 6.83 -5.63 16.07
C ILE A 176 5.45 -5.81 16.69
N GLU A 177 5.21 -5.13 17.81
CA GLU A 177 3.89 -5.11 18.44
C GLU A 177 2.91 -4.32 17.57
N LEU A 178 1.86 -5.00 17.06
CA LEU A 178 0.92 -4.44 16.09
C LEU A 178 0.17 -3.21 16.62
N LYS A 179 0.00 -3.09 17.93
CA LYS A 179 -0.70 -1.96 18.54
C LYS A 179 0.13 -0.67 18.55
N THR A 180 1.45 -0.78 18.68
CA THR A 180 2.31 0.37 18.98
C THR A 180 3.42 0.60 17.96
N GLY A 181 3.70 -0.38 17.10
CA GLY A 181 4.87 -0.36 16.23
C GLY A 181 6.19 -0.59 16.98
N LYS A 182 6.16 -0.98 18.26
CA LYS A 182 7.38 -1.20 19.04
C LYS A 182 8.14 -2.41 18.53
N VAL A 183 9.37 -2.19 18.10
CA VAL A 183 10.28 -3.23 17.60
C VAL A 183 11.06 -3.88 18.74
N THR A 184 11.23 -5.20 18.67
CA THR A 184 12.21 -5.97 19.45
C THR A 184 13.03 -6.83 18.50
N GLY A 185 14.35 -6.78 18.59
CA GLY A 185 15.26 -7.43 17.64
C GLY A 185 15.54 -6.54 16.42
N GLY A 186 15.81 -7.17 15.27
CA GLY A 186 16.25 -6.47 14.05
C GLY A 186 17.71 -5.99 14.14
N ASN A 187 18.12 -5.14 13.20
CA ASN A 187 19.47 -4.56 13.13
C ASN A 187 19.49 -3.06 12.81
N CYS A 188 18.39 -2.35 13.04
CA CYS A 188 18.30 -0.90 12.87
C CYS A 188 18.43 -0.08 14.17
N VAL A 189 19.10 -0.63 15.18
CA VAL A 189 19.35 0.05 16.47
C VAL A 189 20.83 0.38 16.64
#